data_AF-A0A1G2MTM2-F1
#
_entry.id   AF-A0A1G2MTM2-F1
#
_cell.length_a   1.000
_cell.length_b   1.000
_cell.length_c   1.000
_cell.angle_alpha   90.00
_cell.angle_beta   90.00
_cell.angle_gamma   90.00
#
_symmetry.space_group_name_H-M   'P 1'
#
loop_
_entity.id
_entity.type
_entity.pdbx_description
1 polymer ?
#
loop_
_entity_poly.entity_id
_entity_poly.type
_entity_poly.pdbx_seq_one_letter_code
_entity_poly.pdbx_strand_id
1 'polypeptide(L)' 'MLVFILMNHYVCTGDCEAEESKAGVCMAAGCTKEGEPLVACTCEDGLHEKVLGDNALEENDE' A
#
# COMPACT_ATOMS: atom_id res chain seq x y z
N MET A 1 12.68 0.17 23.28
CA MET A 1 12.46 1.25 22.30
C MET A 1 11.80 0.61 21.10
N LEU A 2 10.46 0.65 21.04
CA LEU A 2 9.72 0.15 19.88
C LEU A 2 9.94 1.13 18.74
N VAL A 3 10.77 0.75 17.77
CA VAL A 3 10.92 1.47 16.51
C VAL A 3 9.69 1.13 15.69
N PHE A 4 8.62 1.91 15.85
CA PHE A 4 7.48 1.88 14.94
C PHE A 4 7.98 2.40 13.59
N ILE A 5 8.34 1.49 12.69
CA ILE A 5 8.65 1.85 11.30
C ILE A 5 7.32 2.24 10.67
N LEU A 6 7.01 3.54 10.69
CA LEU A 6 5.94 4.13 9.90
C LEU A 6 6.29 3.91 8.42
N MET A 7 5.78 2.82 7.85
CA MET A 7 5.93 2.52 6.43
C MET A 7 4.97 3.44 5.67
N ASN A 8 5.45 4.63 5.33
CA ASN A 8 4.71 5.51 4.44
C ASN A 8 4.64 4.87 3.05
N HIS A 9 3.47 4.38 2.65
CA HIS A 9 3.20 4.00 1.27
C HIS A 9 2.26 5.00 0.61
N TYR A 10 2.27 5.01 -0.71
CA TYR A 10 1.51 5.91 -1.57
C TYR A 10 0.71 5.07 -2.54
N VAL A 11 -0.56 5.41 -2.72
CA VAL A 11 -1.47 4.65 -3.57
C VAL A 11 -2.08 5.50 -4.67
N CYS A 12 -2.30 4.86 -5.80
CA CYS A 12 -3.09 5.41 -6.88
C CYS A 12 -4.57 5.22 -6.55
N THR A 13 -5.33 6.31 -6.56
CA THR A 13 -6.78 6.31 -6.37
C THR A 13 -7.56 6.11 -7.69
N GLY A 14 -6.83 5.78 -8.76
CA GLY A 14 -7.41 5.35 -10.02
C GLY A 14 -7.78 3.86 -10.00
N ASP A 15 -8.22 3.37 -11.14
CA ASP A 15 -8.65 1.98 -11.36
C ASP A 15 -7.52 0.94 -11.31
N CYS A 16 -6.25 1.37 -11.31
CA CYS A 16 -5.11 0.47 -11.22
C CYS A 16 -4.75 0.07 -9.78
N GLU A 17 -5.18 0.85 -8.78
CA GLU A 17 -4.90 0.63 -7.35
C GLU A 17 -3.41 0.37 -7.03
N ALA A 18 -2.51 0.94 -7.84
CA ALA A 18 -1.07 0.74 -7.69
C ALA A 18 -0.57 1.33 -6.35
N GLU A 19 0.39 0.66 -5.73
CA GLU A 19 1.02 1.07 -4.47
C GLU A 19 2.54 1.24 -4.66
N GLU A 20 3.11 2.24 -3.98
CA GLU A 20 4.53 2.56 -4.02
C GLU A 20 5.02 2.95 -2.63
N SER A 21 6.25 2.59 -2.29
CA SER A 21 6.90 2.97 -1.02
C SER A 21 7.42 4.41 -1.01
N LYS A 22 7.27 5.15 -2.11
CA LYS A 22 7.79 6.51 -2.28
C LYS A 22 6.74 7.42 -2.91
N ALA A 23 6.81 8.70 -2.55
CA ALA A 23 6.04 9.73 -3.22
C ALA A 23 6.40 9.75 -4.71
N GLY A 24 5.40 9.93 -5.55
CA GLY A 24 5.58 9.90 -6.99
C GLY A 24 4.26 10.08 -7.72
N VAL A 25 4.26 9.69 -8.98
CA VAL A 25 3.08 9.67 -9.83
C VAL A 25 2.74 8.23 -10.21
N CYS A 26 1.48 7.97 -10.55
CA CYS A 26 1.06 6.67 -11.04
C CYS A 26 1.67 6.40 -12.42
N MET A 27 2.49 5.35 -12.52
CA MET A 27 3.07 4.89 -13.80
C MET A 27 2.36 3.67 -14.39
N ALA A 28 1.20 3.31 -13.84
CA ALA A 28 0.40 2.20 -14.37
C ALA A 28 -0.17 2.59 -15.75
N ALA A 29 0.30 1.91 -16.78
CA ALA A 29 -0.12 2.15 -18.16
C ALA A 29 -1.64 1.89 -18.32
N GLY A 30 -2.35 2.87 -18.85
CA GLY A 30 -3.80 2.78 -19.09
C GLY A 30 -4.67 3.07 -17.86
N CYS A 31 -4.08 3.46 -16.73
CA CYS A 31 -4.84 3.94 -15.59
C CYS A 31 -5.48 5.30 -15.91
N THR A 32 -6.71 5.53 -15.45
CA THR A 32 -7.37 6.84 -15.55
C THR A 32 -6.62 7.97 -14.84
N LYS A 33 -5.68 7.61 -13.96
CA LYS A 33 -4.80 8.50 -13.19
C LYS A 33 -3.32 8.34 -13.57
N GLU A 34 -3.01 7.76 -14.73
CA GLU A 34 -1.63 7.69 -15.22
C GLU A 34 -1.01 9.11 -15.29
N GLY A 35 0.18 9.28 -14.70
CA GLY A 35 0.87 10.56 -14.58
C GLY A 35 0.42 11.46 -13.42
N GLU A 36 -0.67 11.12 -12.73
CA GLU A 36 -1.17 11.89 -11.58
C GLU A 36 -0.45 11.49 -10.28
N PRO A 37 -0.33 12.40 -9.30
CA PRO A 37 0.36 12.13 -8.05
C PRO A 37 -0.32 11.03 -7.22
N LEU A 38 0.50 10.15 -6.65
CA LEU A 38 0.07 9.13 -5.70
C LEU A 38 -0.31 9.78 -4.37
N VAL A 39 -1.35 9.24 -3.73
CA VAL A 39 -1.87 9.72 -2.44
C VAL A 39 -1.21 8.92 -1.32
N ALA A 40 -0.61 9.59 -0.34
CA ALA A 40 -0.06 8.90 0.83
C ALA A 40 -1.16 8.12 1.57
N CYS A 41 -0.97 6.83 1.82
CA CYS A 41 -1.81 6.13 2.79
C CYS A 41 -1.36 6.50 4.20
N THR A 42 -2.34 6.76 5.06
CA THR A 42 -2.15 6.95 6.51
C THR A 42 -2.35 5.64 7.28
N CYS A 43 -2.18 4.50 6.63
CA CYS A 43 -2.30 3.18 7.22
C CYS A 43 -1.16 2.97 8.24
N GLU A 44 -1.50 2.56 9.47
CA GLU A 44 -0.50 2.40 10.54
C GLU A 44 0.36 1.13 10.40
N ASP A 45 -0.13 0.14 9.65
CA ASP A 45 0.46 -1.18 9.49
C ASP A 45 1.13 -1.40 8.12
N GLY A 46 0.95 -0.47 7.17
CA GLY A 46 1.38 -0.66 5.78
C GLY A 46 0.71 -1.83 5.07
N LEU A 47 -0.35 -2.41 5.64
CA LEU A 47 -1.02 -3.60 5.13
C LEU A 47 -2.33 -3.19 4.45
N HIS A 48 -2.24 -2.97 3.14
CA HIS A 48 -3.43 -3.13 2.31
C HIS A 48 -3.62 -4.62 2.11
N GLU A 49 -4.48 -5.22 2.93
CA GLU A 49 -4.89 -6.60 2.76
C GLU A 49 -5.63 -6.75 1.42
N LYS A 50 -4.87 -6.90 0.32
CA LYS A 50 -5.32 -7.72 -0.80
C LYS A 50 -5.46 -9.09 -0.16
N VAL A 51 -6.70 -9.40 0.26
CA VAL A 51 -7.14 -10.69 0.80
C VAL A 51 -6.20 -11.77 0.29
N LEU A 52 -5.22 -12.11 1.12
CA LEU A 52 -4.28 -13.17 0.81
C LEU A 52 -5.16 -14.40 0.85
N GLY A 53 -5.51 -14.89 -0.34
CA GLY A 53 -6.09 -16.21 -0.47
C GLY A 53 -5.21 -17.17 0.31
N ASP A 54 -5.75 -17.65 1.42
CA ASP A 54 -5.32 -18.76 2.23
C ASP A 54 -3.80 -18.89 2.41
N ASN A 55 -3.25 -18.22 3.42
CA ASN A 55 -2.23 -18.74 4.36
C ASN A 55 -1.63 -17.59 5.19
N ALA A 56 -2.45 -16.92 5.98
CA ALA A 56 -1.98 -16.36 7.24
C ALA A 56 -1.82 -17.54 8.19
N LEU A 57 -0.60 -18.07 8.33
CA LEU A 57 -0.29 -18.88 9.50
C LEU A 57 -0.31 -17.93 10.69
N GLU A 58 -1.34 -18.13 11.49
CA GLU A 58 -1.58 -17.53 12.79
C GLU A 58 -0.34 -17.67 13.67
N GLU A 59 0.23 -16.55 14.08
CA GLU A 59 1.04 -16.48 15.30
C GLU A 59 0.11 -16.09 16.45
N ASN A 60 -0.50 -17.11 17.08
CA ASN A 60 -1.01 -17.00 18.44
C ASN A 60 0.00 -17.67 19.38
N ASP A 61 0.67 -16.82 20.16
CA ASP A 61 1.32 -17.19 21.42
C ASP A 61 0.28 -17.68 22.43
N GLU A 62 0.44 -18.91 22.93
CA GLU A 62 -0.03 -19.37 24.26
C GLU A 62 0.91 -20.45 24.83
#